data_AF-A0A7R9IT03-F1
#
_entry.id   AF-A0A7R9IT03-F1
#
_cell.length_a   1.000
_cell.length_b   1.000
_cell.length_c   1.000
_cell.angle_alpha   90.00
_cell.angle_beta   90.00
_cell.angle_gamma   90.00
#
_symmetry.space_group_name_H-M   'P 1'
#
loop_
_entity.id
_entity.type
_entity.pdbx_description
1 polymer ?
#
loop_
_entity_poly.entity_id
_entity_poly.type
_entity_poly.pdbx_seq_one_letter_code
_entity_poly.pdbx_strand_id
1 'polypeptide(L)' 'GLYYAPVVSGYATPLTESAWKVTMEDISALKQGLVTVFNDNFSKKLLDIAQNDTSVKRGFVEALLRRIKRLIQFVPVK' A
#
# COMPACT_ATOMS: atom_id res chain seq x y z
N GLY A 1 -31.76 -26.02 48.98
CA GLY A 1 -31.28 -24.73 48.45
C GLY A 1 -30.38 -25.03 47.28
N LEU A 2 -30.88 -24.81 46.05
CA LEU A 2 -30.09 -24.96 44.84
C LEU A 2 -29.58 -23.56 44.48
N TYR A 3 -28.27 -23.36 44.58
CA TYR A 3 -27.61 -22.13 44.16
C TYR A 3 -27.62 -22.07 42.63
N TYR A 4 -28.26 -21.05 42.06
CA TYR A 4 -28.14 -20.72 40.65
C TYR A 4 -26.75 -20.14 40.39
N ALA A 5 -25.94 -20.79 39.55
CA ALA A 5 -24.74 -20.19 38.97
C ALA A 5 -25.16 -19.38 37.73
N PRO A 6 -24.74 -18.12 37.56
CA PRO A 6 -25.04 -17.37 36.35
C PRO A 6 -24.21 -17.95 35.19
N VAL A 7 -24.91 -18.32 34.11
CA VAL A 7 -24.31 -18.60 32.82
C VAL A 7 -23.56 -17.34 32.38
N VAL A 8 -22.23 -17.40 32.37
CA VAL A 8 -21.40 -16.34 31.81
C VAL A 8 -21.65 -16.35 30.30
N SER A 9 -22.53 -15.44 29.87
CA SER A 9 -22.79 -15.15 28.46
C SER A 9 -21.45 -14.89 27.78
N GLY A 10 -21.18 -15.66 26.73
CA GLY A 10 -19.97 -15.56 25.94
C GLY A 10 -19.77 -14.15 25.43
N TYR A 11 -18.92 -13.39 26.10
CA TYR A 11 -18.24 -12.29 25.44
C TYR A 11 -17.19 -12.96 24.56
N ALA A 12 -17.55 -13.22 23.31
CA ALA A 12 -16.54 -13.25 22.26
C ALA A 12 -15.83 -11.90 22.40
N THR A 13 -14.61 -11.93 22.94
CA THR A 13 -13.72 -10.79 22.86
C THR A 13 -13.72 -10.40 21.39
N PRO A 14 -14.11 -9.15 21.03
CA PRO A 14 -13.82 -8.71 19.70
C PRO A 14 -12.31 -8.84 19.61
N LEU A 15 -11.85 -9.75 18.76
CA LEU A 15 -10.49 -9.73 18.25
C LEU A 15 -10.24 -8.25 18.04
N THR A 16 -9.28 -7.70 18.75
CA THR A 16 -8.77 -6.36 18.49
C THR A 16 -8.13 -6.46 17.11
N GLU A 17 -8.97 -6.55 16.09
CA GLU A 17 -8.73 -6.05 14.76
C GLU A 17 -8.26 -4.64 15.07
N SER A 18 -6.97 -4.44 14.93
CA SER A 18 -6.38 -3.12 14.89
C SER A 18 -7.15 -2.38 13.81
N ALA A 19 -8.25 -1.74 14.20
CA ALA A 19 -9.13 -1.03 13.30
C ALA A 19 -8.39 0.24 12.96
N TRP A 20 -7.36 0.08 12.13
CA TRP A 20 -6.77 1.16 11.38
C TRP A 20 -7.91 1.73 10.56
N LYS A 21 -8.56 2.75 11.12
CA LYS A 21 -9.55 3.55 10.42
C LYS A 21 -8.77 4.35 9.38
N VAL A 22 -8.43 3.69 8.28
CA VAL A 22 -7.83 4.34 7.12
C VAL A 22 -8.89 5.25 6.52
N THR A 23 -8.62 6.56 6.52
CA THR A 23 -9.50 7.54 5.92
C THR A 23 -9.21 7.74 4.44
N MET A 24 -10.10 8.42 3.72
CA MET A 24 -9.82 8.83 2.34
C MET A 24 -8.68 9.85 2.28
N GLU A 25 -8.52 10.67 3.32
CA GLU A 25 -7.39 11.58 3.46
C GLU A 25 -6.06 10.82 3.56
N ASP A 26 -6.02 9.71 4.31
CA ASP A 26 -4.82 8.85 4.41
C ASP A 26 -4.45 8.24 3.06
N ILE A 27 -5.46 7.77 2.31
CA ILE A 27 -5.27 7.21 0.95
C ILE A 27 -4.77 8.28 -0.01
N SER A 28 -5.34 9.48 0.06
CA SER A 28 -4.93 10.63 -0.76
C SER A 28 -3.50 11.06 -0.44
N ALA A 29 -3.15 11.18 0.84
CA ALA A 29 -1.80 11.52 1.30
C ALA A 29 -0.78 10.47 0.85
N LEU A 30 -1.11 9.17 0.97
CA LEU A 30 -0.27 8.09 0.46
C LEU A 30 -0.08 8.19 -1.05
N LYS A 31 -1.16 8.41 -1.81
CA LYS A 31 -1.09 8.59 -3.27
C LYS A 31 -0.17 9.75 -3.63
N GLN A 32 -0.32 10.90 -2.97
CA GLN A 32 0.53 12.07 -3.21
C GLN A 32 2.00 11.76 -2.88
N GLY A 33 2.28 11.14 -1.73
CA GLY A 33 3.65 10.73 -1.38
C GLY A 33 4.28 9.81 -2.41
N LEU A 34 3.52 8.82 -2.90
CA LEU A 34 3.97 7.93 -3.96
C LEU A 34 4.23 8.67 -5.28
N VAL A 35 3.37 9.60 -5.69
CA VAL A 35 3.59 10.43 -6.89
C VAL A 35 4.84 11.30 -6.74
N THR A 36 5.05 11.88 -5.56
CA THR A 36 6.24 12.69 -5.27
C THR A 36 7.52 11.88 -5.37
N VAL A 37 7.53 10.63 -4.89
CA VAL A 37 8.71 9.75 -4.97
C VAL A 37 8.90 9.19 -6.38
N PHE A 38 7.86 8.61 -6.99
CA PHE A 38 7.89 7.99 -8.32
C PHE A 38 7.68 8.99 -9.47
N ASN A 39 8.27 10.18 -9.32
CA ASN A 39 8.18 11.24 -10.31
C ASN A 39 9.09 10.97 -11.53
N ASP A 40 9.02 11.87 -12.51
CA ASP A 40 9.79 11.73 -13.75
C ASP A 40 11.29 11.88 -13.56
N ASN A 41 11.74 12.66 -12.58
CA ASN A 41 13.16 12.81 -12.26
C ASN A 41 13.74 11.52 -11.67
N PHE A 42 13.04 10.89 -10.71
CA PHE A 42 13.40 9.58 -10.18
C PHE A 42 13.45 8.53 -11.29
N SER A 43 12.42 8.51 -12.15
CA SER A 43 12.33 7.57 -13.26
C SER A 43 13.53 7.71 -14.21
N LYS A 44 13.89 8.93 -14.59
CA LYS A 44 15.06 9.21 -15.44
C LYS A 44 16.36 8.75 -14.79
N LYS A 45 16.60 9.16 -13.54
CA LYS A 45 17.81 8.77 -12.80
C LYS A 45 17.96 7.26 -12.67
N LEU A 46 16.86 6.54 -12.40
CA LEU A 46 16.90 5.09 -12.28
C LEU A 46 17.24 4.42 -13.62
N LEU A 47 16.73 4.96 -14.74
CA LEU A 47 17.06 4.47 -16.08
C LEU A 47 18.49 4.81 -16.50
N ASP A 48 19.01 5.96 -16.09
CA ASP A 48 20.40 6.35 -16.33
C ASP A 48 21.36 5.41 -15.56
N ILE A 49 21.05 5.06 -14.31
CA ILE A 49 21.82 4.07 -13.54
C ILE A 49 21.80 2.70 -14.24
N ALA A 50 20.64 2.29 -14.75
CA ALA A 50 20.47 1.04 -15.48
C ALA A 50 20.96 1.09 -16.94
N GLN A 51 21.56 2.20 -17.40
CA GLN A 51 21.97 2.36 -18.79
C GLN A 51 23.10 1.41 -19.19
N ASN A 52 23.98 1.08 -18.23
CA ASN A 52 25.12 0.17 -18.45
C ASN A 52 24.80 -1.30 -18.11
N ASP A 53 23.57 -1.58 -17.65
CA ASP A 53 23.12 -2.93 -17.41
C ASP A 53 22.80 -3.68 -18.71
N THR A 54 22.72 -5.00 -18.63
CA THR A 54 22.22 -5.84 -19.73
C THR A 54 20.82 -5.38 -20.18
N SER A 55 20.51 -5.50 -21.47
CA SER A 55 19.21 -5.13 -22.06
C SER A 55 18.01 -5.73 -21.31
N VAL A 56 18.14 -6.96 -20.81
CA VAL A 56 17.11 -7.66 -20.02
C VAL A 56 16.82 -6.93 -18.70
N LYS A 57 17.86 -6.57 -17.94
CA LYS A 57 17.72 -5.84 -16.67
C LYS A 57 17.14 -4.45 -16.89
N ARG A 58 17.61 -3.74 -17.91
CA ARG A 58 17.07 -2.42 -18.28
C ARG A 58 15.58 -2.51 -18.63
N GLY A 59 15.20 -3.48 -19.48
CA GLY A 59 13.81 -3.71 -19.85
C GLY A 59 12.93 -4.05 -18.64
N PHE A 60 13.46 -4.81 -17.69
CA PHE A 60 12.77 -5.08 -16.42
C PHE A 60 12.55 -3.80 -15.60
N VAL A 61 13.57 -2.94 -15.46
CA VAL A 61 13.44 -1.65 -14.75
C VAL A 61 12.40 -0.75 -15.39
N GLU A 62 12.39 -0.66 -16.73
CA GLU A 62 11.38 0.10 -17.48
C GLU A 62 9.96 -0.46 -17.25
N ALA A 63 9.80 -1.78 -17.31
CA ALA A 63 8.52 -2.44 -17.07
C ALA A 63 8.02 -2.25 -15.63
N LEU A 64 8.92 -2.35 -14.65
CA LEU A 64 8.62 -2.14 -13.24
C LEU A 64 8.16 -0.71 -12.97
N LEU A 65 8.89 0.29 -13.48
CA LEU A 65 8.50 1.70 -13.37
C LEU A 65 7.11 1.96 -13.96
N ARG A 66 6.83 1.41 -15.16
CA ARG A 66 5.49 1.50 -15.77
C ARG A 66 4.42 0.85 -14.91
N ARG A 67 4.69 -0.32 -14.32
CA ARG A 67 3.74 -1.02 -13.46
C ARG A 67 3.42 -0.23 -12.20
N ILE A 68 4.43 0.33 -11.54
CA ILE A 68 4.26 1.14 -10.32
C ILE A 68 3.45 2.40 -10.62
N LYS A 69 3.81 3.17 -11.66
CA LYS A 69 3.04 4.36 -12.07
C LYS A 69 1.58 4.01 -12.37
N ARG A 70 1.34 2.87 -13.04
CA ARG A 70 -0.01 2.38 -13.35
C ARG A 70 -0.81 2.03 -12.08
N LEU A 71 -0.18 1.48 -11.06
CA LEU A 71 -0.87 1.18 -9.80
C LEU A 71 -1.27 2.49 -9.08
N ILE A 72 -0.36 3.46 -9.02
CA ILE A 72 -0.59 4.74 -8.34
C ILE A 72 -1.69 5.57 -9.03
N GLN A 73 -1.67 5.66 -10.37
CA GLN A 73 -2.65 6.47 -11.11
C GLN A 73 -4.08 5.95 -10.96
N PHE A 74 -4.26 4.64 -10.76
CA PHE A 74 -5.56 3.98 -10.63
C PHE A 74 -5.99 3.78 -9.16
N VAL A 75 -5.27 4.36 -8.20
CA VAL A 75 -5.75 4.40 -6.81
C VAL A 75 -7.09 5.15 -6.78
N PRO A 76 -8.16 4.51 -6.24
CA PRO A 76 -9.45 5.15 -6.12
C PRO A 76 -9.36 6.24 -5.05
N VAL A 77 -9.32 7.48 -5.51
CA VAL A 77 -9.58 8.67 -4.70
C VAL A 77 -10.98 9.11 -5.10
N LYS A 78 -11.97 8.73 -4.29
CA LYS A 78 -13.35 9.22 -4.38
C LYS A 78 -13.70 9.89 -3.07
#